data_AF-A0A1S2Q8Z9-F1
#
_entry.id   AF-A0A1S2Q8Z9-F1
#
_cell.length_a   1.000
_cell.length_b   1.000
_cell.length_c   1.000
_cell.angle_alpha   90.00
_cell.angle_beta   90.00
_cell.angle_gamma   90.00
#
_symmetry.space_group_name_H-M   'P 1'
#
loop_
_entity.id
_entity.type
_entity.pdbx_description
1 polymer ?
#
loop_
_entity_poly.entity_id
_entity_poly.type
_entity_poly.pdbx_seq_one_letter_code
_entity_poly.pdbx_strand_id
1 'polypeptide(L)'
;MSNRSGSPVRTEQIHAALAALGAESPADPKKRPEGPQEEDRLRLLGGLLATTELEITAATRLTEEEEIEDVLETLLGWGDQVGTDPGLEVNVVTNRLQRTAVQISQPEEEELPPGREAAFAAVMTAVYTLGAQLHAERGDTEGTRRALSGAEEALIDILQGMHDLRVAIGDAAGPEDEAADD
;
A
#
# COMPACT_ATOMS: atom_id res chain seq x y z
N MET A 1 -26.67 -0.48 12.82
CA MET A 1 -25.54 -1.23 12.25
C MET A 1 -24.36 -1.02 13.16
N SER A 2 -23.82 -2.10 13.72
CA SER A 2 -22.83 -2.04 14.81
C SER A 2 -21.46 -2.34 14.22
N ASN A 3 -20.70 -1.28 13.91
CA ASN A 3 -19.27 -1.39 13.67
C ASN A 3 -18.66 -1.97 14.95
N ARG A 4 -18.17 -3.21 14.96
CA ARG A 4 -17.25 -3.64 16.02
C ARG A 4 -16.05 -2.69 15.91
N SER A 5 -15.73 -1.79 16.84
CA SER A 5 -15.92 -1.78 18.29
C SER A 5 -16.23 -0.37 18.80
N GLY A 6 -17.15 -0.24 19.76
CA GLY A 6 -17.35 0.99 20.55
C GLY A 6 -16.17 1.37 21.45
N SER A 7 -15.07 0.61 21.41
CA SER A 7 -13.82 0.92 22.10
C SER A 7 -12.61 0.45 21.27
N PRO A 8 -11.72 1.34 20.82
CA PRO A 8 -10.50 0.94 20.14
C PRO A 8 -9.65 -0.03 20.97
N VAL A 9 -8.92 -0.92 20.31
CA VAL A 9 -7.96 -1.82 21.00
C VAL A 9 -6.95 -0.99 21.77
N ARG A 10 -6.66 -1.39 23.02
CA ARG A 10 -5.80 -0.62 23.93
C ARG A 10 -4.33 -0.77 23.56
N THR A 11 -3.55 0.25 23.86
CA THR A 11 -2.12 0.31 23.58
C THR A 11 -1.35 -0.86 24.18
N GLU A 12 -1.67 -1.27 25.41
CA GLU A 12 -1.01 -2.40 26.07
C GLU A 12 -1.32 -3.74 25.39
N GLN A 13 -2.50 -3.87 24.80
CA GLN A 13 -2.90 -5.09 24.07
C GLN A 13 -2.12 -5.22 22.75
N ILE A 14 -1.89 -4.10 22.05
CA ILE A 14 -1.09 -4.08 20.82
C ILE A 14 0.37 -4.42 21.14
N HIS A 15 0.91 -3.82 22.19
CA HIS A 15 2.27 -4.11 22.65
C HIS A 15 2.44 -5.58 23.06
N ALA A 16 1.47 -6.15 23.77
CA ALA A 16 1.48 -7.57 24.13
C ALA A 16 1.43 -8.49 22.90
N ALA A 17 0.63 -8.14 21.88
CA ALA A 17 0.57 -8.90 20.63
C ALA A 17 1.91 -8.88 19.87
N LEU A 18 2.55 -7.71 19.77
CA LEU A 18 3.89 -7.57 19.21
C LEU A 18 4.91 -8.45 19.93
N ALA A 19 4.90 -8.42 21.27
CA ALA A 19 5.79 -9.25 22.07
C ALA A 19 5.55 -10.76 21.87
N ALA A 20 4.28 -11.17 21.71
CA ALA A 20 3.92 -12.56 21.43
C ALA A 20 4.40 -13.04 20.05
N LEU A 21 4.45 -12.13 19.07
CA LEU A 21 5.02 -12.39 17.74
C LEU A 21 6.56 -12.28 17.71
N GLY A 22 7.20 -12.06 18.86
CA GLY A 22 8.66 -11.93 18.94
C GLY A 22 9.22 -10.65 18.30
N ALA A 23 8.37 -9.66 18.00
CA ALA A 23 8.82 -8.40 17.43
C ALA A 23 9.61 -7.57 18.45
N GLU A 24 10.68 -6.90 17.99
CA GLU A 24 11.42 -5.96 18.83
C GLU A 24 10.53 -4.77 19.20
N SER A 25 10.31 -4.57 20.51
CA SER A 25 9.41 -3.51 20.96
C SER A 25 10.06 -2.13 20.83
N PRO A 26 9.39 -1.14 20.20
CA PRO A 26 9.80 0.25 20.27
C PRO A 26 9.71 0.84 21.70
N ALA A 27 9.02 0.14 22.61
CA ALA A 27 8.90 0.46 24.04
C ALA A 27 9.64 -0.58 24.89
N ASP A 28 10.89 -0.91 24.54
CA ASP A 28 11.77 -1.72 25.38
C ASP A 28 11.74 -1.18 26.82
N PRO A 29 11.36 -1.99 27.83
CA PRO A 29 11.25 -1.53 29.21
C PRO A 29 12.58 -0.97 29.77
N LYS A 30 13.72 -1.31 29.16
CA LYS A 30 15.02 -0.72 29.49
C LYS A 30 15.20 0.69 28.93
N LYS A 31 14.50 1.03 27.84
CA LYS A 31 14.55 2.33 27.15
C LYS A 31 13.37 3.24 27.53
N ARG A 32 12.23 2.67 27.93
CA ARG A 32 11.02 3.40 28.32
C ARG A 32 10.33 2.75 29.53
N PRO A 33 10.70 3.13 30.76
CA PRO A 33 10.20 2.52 32.00
C PRO A 33 8.69 2.71 32.22
N GLU A 34 8.10 3.75 31.63
CA GLU A 34 6.67 4.05 31.75
C GLU A 34 5.79 3.11 30.92
N GLY A 35 6.39 2.25 30.08
CA GLY A 35 5.67 1.39 29.15
C GLY A 35 5.06 2.14 27.96
N PRO A 36 4.35 1.43 27.07
CA PRO A 36 3.74 2.04 25.90
C PRO A 36 2.60 2.99 26.31
N GLN A 37 2.57 4.17 25.70
CA GLN A 37 1.59 5.23 25.96
C GLN A 37 0.55 5.31 24.84
N GLU A 38 -0.59 5.95 25.08
CA GLU A 38 -1.67 6.05 24.08
C GLU A 38 -1.23 6.76 22.78
N GLU A 39 -0.29 7.69 22.87
CA GLU A 39 0.35 8.32 21.70
C GLU A 39 1.11 7.33 20.80
N ASP A 40 1.58 6.21 21.35
CA ASP A 40 2.29 5.18 20.60
C ASP A 40 1.33 4.27 19.83
N ARG A 41 0.02 4.35 20.10
CA ARG A 41 -0.97 3.37 19.63
C ARG A 41 -0.91 3.16 18.11
N LEU A 42 -0.90 4.25 17.33
CA LEU A 42 -0.83 4.17 15.86
C LEU A 42 0.51 3.61 15.38
N ARG A 43 1.61 3.98 16.02
CA ARG A 43 2.95 3.46 15.70
C ARG A 43 3.04 1.96 15.99
N LEU A 44 2.50 1.51 17.13
CA LEU A 44 2.45 0.10 17.51
C LEU A 44 1.54 -0.70 16.56
N LEU A 45 0.40 -0.14 16.14
CA LEU A 45 -0.45 -0.77 15.11
C LEU A 45 0.30 -0.90 13.78
N GLY A 46 1.07 0.12 13.38
CA GLY A 46 1.94 0.05 12.20
C GLY A 46 3.01 -1.03 12.32
N GLY A 47 3.66 -1.15 13.48
CA GLY A 47 4.62 -2.22 13.76
C GLY A 47 3.98 -3.61 13.76
N LEU A 48 2.77 -3.75 14.30
CA LEU A 48 2.03 -5.02 14.32
C LEU A 48 1.66 -5.43 12.90
N LEU A 49 1.17 -4.49 12.09
CA LEU A 49 0.87 -4.70 10.68
C LEU A 49 2.11 -5.16 9.90
N ALA A 50 3.25 -4.47 10.08
CA ALA A 50 4.50 -4.86 9.43
C ALA A 50 4.98 -6.26 9.85
N THR A 51 4.85 -6.60 11.14
CA THR A 51 5.22 -7.92 11.66
C THR A 51 4.35 -9.01 11.04
N THR A 52 3.03 -8.81 11.02
CA THR A 52 2.10 -9.77 10.40
C THR A 52 2.39 -9.95 8.90
N GLU A 53 2.73 -8.88 8.18
CA GLU A 53 3.08 -8.98 6.75
C GLU A 53 4.39 -9.76 6.52
N LEU A 54 5.37 -9.63 7.41
CA LEU A 54 6.59 -10.43 7.36
C LEU A 54 6.30 -11.91 7.65
N GLU A 55 5.46 -12.22 8.63
CA GLU A 55 5.05 -13.60 8.92
C GLU A 55 4.28 -14.23 7.76
N ILE A 56 3.34 -13.50 7.14
CA ILE A 56 2.66 -13.95 5.92
C ILE A 56 3.69 -14.21 4.82
N THR A 57 4.59 -13.27 4.55
CA THR A 57 5.63 -13.42 3.52
C THR A 57 6.53 -14.63 3.79
N ALA A 58 6.86 -14.90 5.05
CA ALA A 58 7.67 -16.04 5.46
C ALA A 58 6.93 -17.38 5.31
N ALA A 59 5.60 -17.38 5.47
CA ALA A 59 4.73 -18.54 5.28
C ALA A 59 4.43 -18.81 3.80
N THR A 60 4.11 -17.77 3.01
CA THR A 60 3.67 -17.89 1.61
C THR A 60 4.83 -17.90 0.61
N ARG A 61 6.01 -18.46 0.95
CA ARG A 61 7.21 -18.36 0.11
C ARG A 61 6.90 -18.78 -1.33
N LEU A 62 7.00 -17.82 -2.27
CA LEU A 62 6.62 -17.94 -3.69
C LEU A 62 7.62 -18.79 -4.50
N THR A 63 7.92 -20.01 -4.05
CA THR A 63 8.89 -20.89 -4.70
C THR A 63 8.43 -22.33 -5.04
N GLU A 64 7.24 -22.81 -4.64
CA GLU A 64 6.72 -24.17 -4.93
C GLU A 64 5.18 -24.29 -5.13
N GLU A 65 4.72 -25.35 -5.82
CA GLU A 65 3.32 -25.59 -6.27
C GLU A 65 2.21 -25.62 -5.19
N GLU A 66 2.52 -25.65 -3.88
CA GLU A 66 1.55 -25.51 -2.77
C GLU A 66 1.20 -24.02 -2.46
N GLU A 67 1.85 -23.07 -3.16
CA GLU A 67 1.73 -21.61 -3.04
C GLU A 67 0.31 -21.03 -3.02
N ILE A 68 -0.59 -21.59 -3.83
CA ILE A 68 -1.91 -20.98 -4.04
C ILE A 68 -2.77 -21.15 -2.78
N GLU A 69 -2.65 -22.27 -2.06
CA GLU A 69 -3.51 -22.56 -0.91
C GLU A 69 -3.20 -21.63 0.28
N ASP A 70 -1.92 -21.41 0.60
CA ASP A 70 -1.51 -20.50 1.68
C ASP A 70 -1.89 -19.03 1.40
N VAL A 71 -1.75 -18.62 0.13
CA VAL A 71 -2.20 -17.29 -0.32
C VAL A 71 -3.72 -17.19 -0.21
N LEU A 72 -4.46 -18.21 -0.64
CA LEU A 72 -5.93 -18.24 -0.54
C LEU A 72 -6.39 -18.19 0.91
N GLU A 73 -5.82 -18.98 1.81
CA GLU A 73 -6.17 -18.98 3.24
C GLU A 73 -5.89 -17.63 3.89
N THR A 74 -4.77 -16.99 3.53
CA THR A 74 -4.46 -15.62 3.99
C THR A 74 -5.51 -14.61 3.50
N LEU A 75 -5.94 -14.73 2.24
CA LEU A 75 -6.98 -13.87 1.66
C LEU A 75 -8.36 -14.12 2.28
N LEU A 76 -8.71 -15.38 2.55
CA LEU A 76 -9.95 -15.75 3.22
C LEU A 76 -9.98 -15.18 4.64
N GLY A 77 -8.91 -15.36 5.42
CA GLY A 77 -8.77 -14.79 6.75
C GLY A 77 -8.89 -13.27 6.76
N TRP A 78 -8.33 -12.58 5.76
CA TRP A 78 -8.52 -11.14 5.59
C TRP A 78 -9.99 -10.77 5.29
N GLY A 79 -10.62 -11.48 4.35
CA GLY A 79 -12.02 -11.27 3.95
C GLY A 79 -12.99 -11.47 5.11
N ASP A 80 -12.75 -12.49 5.94
CA ASP A 80 -13.53 -12.77 7.14
C ASP A 80 -13.49 -11.61 8.16
N GLN A 81 -12.37 -10.88 8.25
CA GLN A 81 -12.21 -9.76 9.19
C GLN A 81 -12.71 -8.43 8.64
N VAL A 82 -12.46 -8.13 7.37
CA VAL A 82 -12.96 -6.90 6.73
C VAL A 82 -14.48 -6.96 6.55
N GLY A 83 -15.02 -8.17 6.34
CA GLY A 83 -16.44 -8.40 6.19
C GLY A 83 -16.99 -7.79 4.90
N THR A 84 -18.32 -7.70 4.81
CA THR A 84 -19.02 -7.28 3.59
C THR A 84 -19.41 -5.78 3.59
N ASP A 85 -18.75 -4.93 4.40
CA ASP A 85 -18.99 -3.48 4.38
C ASP A 85 -18.14 -2.85 3.27
N PRO A 86 -18.75 -2.44 2.14
CA PRO A 86 -17.98 -1.95 1.00
C PRO A 86 -17.23 -0.65 1.32
N GLY A 87 -17.78 0.18 2.20
CA GLY A 87 -17.13 1.43 2.61
C GLY A 87 -15.88 1.16 3.46
N LEU A 88 -15.92 0.14 4.31
CA LEU A 88 -14.76 -0.29 5.09
C LEU A 88 -13.69 -0.91 4.19
N GLU A 89 -14.08 -1.79 3.27
CA GLU A 89 -13.18 -2.44 2.32
C GLU A 89 -12.39 -1.40 1.50
N VAL A 90 -13.10 -0.44 0.89
CA VAL A 90 -12.47 0.63 0.10
C VAL A 90 -11.49 1.45 0.95
N ASN A 91 -11.82 1.75 2.21
CA ASN A 91 -10.91 2.47 3.11
C ASN A 91 -9.65 1.65 3.42
N VAL A 92 -9.77 0.35 3.69
CA VAL A 92 -8.62 -0.53 3.96
C VAL A 92 -7.71 -0.62 2.73
N VAL A 93 -8.28 -0.82 1.55
CA VAL A 93 -7.52 -0.87 0.28
C VAL A 93 -6.82 0.46 0.02
N THR A 94 -7.50 1.59 0.23
CA THR A 94 -6.90 2.92 0.07
C THR A 94 -5.71 3.14 1.00
N ASN A 95 -5.81 2.76 2.28
CA ASN A 95 -4.70 2.86 3.23
C ASN A 95 -3.51 1.97 2.80
N ARG A 96 -3.78 0.75 2.31
CA ARG A 96 -2.75 -0.15 1.78
C ARG A 96 -2.01 0.49 0.61
N LEU A 97 -2.74 1.03 -0.36
CA LEU A 97 -2.18 1.69 -1.54
C LEU A 97 -1.34 2.91 -1.14
N GLN A 98 -1.82 3.77 -0.25
CA GLN A 98 -1.05 4.93 0.24
C GLN A 98 0.28 4.51 0.89
N ARG A 99 0.27 3.44 1.70
CA ARG A 99 1.51 2.90 2.27
C ARG A 99 2.44 2.37 1.18
N THR A 100 1.92 1.66 0.18
CA THR A 100 2.70 1.21 -0.99
C THR A 100 3.30 2.39 -1.73
N ALA A 101 2.55 3.48 -1.93
CA ALA A 101 3.06 4.70 -2.55
C ALA A 101 4.26 5.26 -1.77
N VAL A 102 4.16 5.36 -0.44
CA VAL A 102 5.28 5.83 0.42
C VAL A 102 6.50 4.91 0.33
N GLN A 103 6.30 3.59 0.28
CA GLN A 103 7.39 2.61 0.11
C GLN A 103 8.08 2.79 -1.25
N ILE A 104 7.32 3.03 -2.31
CA ILE A 104 7.86 3.36 -3.63
C ILE A 104 8.56 4.73 -3.61
N SER A 105 8.12 5.72 -2.84
CA SER A 105 8.75 7.05 -2.82
C SER A 105 10.01 7.18 -1.94
N GLN A 106 10.52 6.12 -1.31
CA GLN A 106 11.64 6.24 -0.38
C GLN A 106 12.94 6.75 -1.06
N PRO A 107 13.63 7.75 -0.47
CA PRO A 107 14.67 8.56 -1.13
C PRO A 107 16.08 7.96 -1.08
N GLU A 108 16.23 6.64 -0.94
CA GLU A 108 17.56 6.04 -0.65
C GLU A 108 18.52 6.01 -1.86
N GLU A 109 18.07 6.41 -3.05
CA GLU A 109 18.90 6.43 -4.27
C GLU A 109 18.95 7.84 -4.86
N GLU A 110 20.16 8.35 -5.13
CA GLU A 110 20.40 9.67 -5.77
C GLU A 110 19.82 9.75 -7.19
N GLU A 111 19.60 8.60 -7.84
CA GLU A 111 18.87 8.45 -9.10
C GLU A 111 17.77 7.40 -8.91
N LEU A 112 16.50 7.79 -9.15
CA LEU A 112 15.39 6.85 -9.10
C LEU A 112 15.49 5.90 -10.32
N PRO A 113 15.38 4.57 -10.14
CA PRO A 113 15.36 3.63 -11.25
C PRO A 113 14.25 3.97 -12.26
N PRO A 114 14.50 3.82 -13.57
CA PRO A 114 13.48 3.99 -14.59
C PRO A 114 12.24 3.12 -14.27
N GLY A 115 11.04 3.71 -14.34
CA GLY A 115 9.78 3.02 -14.05
C GLY A 115 9.28 3.11 -12.59
N ARG A 116 10.11 3.60 -11.66
CA ARG A 116 9.66 3.83 -10.26
C ARG A 116 8.61 4.92 -10.16
N GLU A 117 8.75 5.98 -10.95
CA GLU A 117 7.75 7.05 -11.07
C GLU A 117 6.44 6.54 -11.65
N ALA A 118 6.49 5.72 -12.71
CA ALA A 118 5.29 5.07 -13.26
C ALA A 118 4.62 4.13 -12.24
N ALA A 119 5.39 3.37 -11.46
CA ALA A 119 4.86 2.52 -10.40
C ALA A 119 4.16 3.33 -9.29
N PHE A 120 4.77 4.44 -8.86
CA PHE A 120 4.16 5.36 -7.90
C PHE A 120 2.86 5.96 -8.46
N ALA A 121 2.90 6.46 -9.70
CA ALA A 121 1.75 7.04 -10.36
C ALA A 121 0.59 6.03 -10.51
N ALA A 122 0.89 4.76 -10.84
CA ALA A 122 -0.10 3.68 -10.89
C ALA A 122 -0.83 3.47 -9.55
N VAL A 123 -0.09 3.50 -8.45
CA VAL A 123 -0.67 3.40 -7.11
C VAL A 123 -1.54 4.62 -6.80
N MET A 124 -1.08 5.82 -7.15
CA MET A 124 -1.85 7.05 -6.94
C MET A 124 -3.12 7.11 -7.79
N THR A 125 -3.10 6.65 -9.05
CA THR A 125 -4.31 6.49 -9.87
C THR A 125 -5.34 5.60 -9.17
N ALA A 126 -4.91 4.47 -8.59
CA ALA A 126 -5.80 3.59 -7.84
C ALA A 126 -6.37 4.26 -6.57
N VAL A 127 -5.55 5.02 -5.82
CA VAL A 127 -6.01 5.80 -4.66
C VAL A 127 -7.04 6.84 -5.06
N TYR A 128 -6.78 7.59 -6.13
CA TYR A 128 -7.68 8.66 -6.58
C TYR A 128 -9.00 8.12 -7.13
N THR A 129 -8.99 7.01 -7.88
CA THR A 129 -10.22 6.39 -8.40
C THR A 129 -11.09 5.82 -7.29
N LEU A 130 -10.51 5.15 -6.29
CA LEU A 130 -11.24 4.71 -5.09
C LEU A 130 -11.77 5.89 -4.27
N GLY A 131 -10.98 6.95 -4.13
CA GLY A 131 -11.42 8.20 -3.50
C GLY A 131 -12.63 8.82 -4.23
N ALA A 132 -12.58 8.87 -5.56
CA ALA A 132 -13.69 9.36 -6.38
C ALA A 132 -14.97 8.54 -6.16
N GLN A 133 -14.87 7.21 -6.08
CA GLN A 133 -15.99 6.34 -5.73
C GLN A 133 -16.59 6.71 -4.37
N LEU A 134 -15.76 6.85 -3.33
CA LEU A 134 -16.23 7.22 -1.98
C LEU A 134 -16.92 8.58 -1.95
N HIS A 135 -16.40 9.57 -2.69
CA HIS A 135 -17.04 10.88 -2.81
C HIS A 135 -18.39 10.78 -3.54
N ALA A 136 -18.46 10.00 -4.62
CA ALA A 136 -19.68 9.80 -5.40
C ALA A 136 -20.78 9.14 -4.56
N GLU A 137 -20.45 8.09 -3.79
CA GLU A 137 -21.37 7.41 -2.87
C GLU A 137 -21.96 8.35 -1.80
N ARG A 138 -21.21 9.39 -1.42
CA ARG A 138 -21.64 10.41 -0.45
C ARG A 138 -22.38 11.59 -1.09
N GLY A 139 -22.54 11.60 -2.42
CA GLY A 139 -23.12 12.72 -3.17
C GLY A 139 -22.19 13.94 -3.26
N ASP A 140 -20.92 13.81 -2.90
CA ASP A 140 -19.92 14.87 -2.99
C ASP A 140 -19.38 14.98 -4.43
N THR A 141 -20.08 15.76 -5.25
CA THR A 141 -19.76 15.93 -6.67
C THR A 141 -18.43 16.64 -6.88
N GLU A 142 -18.08 17.59 -6.01
CA GLU A 142 -16.83 18.35 -6.11
C GLU A 142 -15.63 17.51 -5.69
N GLY A 143 -15.76 16.73 -4.62
CA GLY A 143 -14.77 15.74 -4.21
C GLY A 143 -14.52 14.70 -5.30
N THR A 144 -15.59 14.19 -5.92
CA THR A 144 -15.50 13.25 -7.05
C THR A 144 -14.71 13.84 -8.21
N ARG A 145 -15.03 15.07 -8.63
CA ARG A 145 -14.33 15.73 -9.75
C ARG A 145 -12.84 15.91 -9.46
N ARG A 146 -12.51 16.41 -8.26
CA ARG A 146 -11.12 16.63 -7.85
C ARG A 146 -10.32 15.32 -7.84
N ALA A 147 -10.92 14.26 -7.32
CA ALA A 147 -10.28 12.94 -7.30
C ALA A 147 -10.07 12.39 -8.73
N LEU A 148 -11.04 12.55 -9.63
CA LEU A 148 -10.88 12.15 -11.02
C LEU A 148 -9.78 12.94 -11.74
N SER A 149 -9.67 14.25 -11.53
CA SER A 149 -8.56 15.04 -12.10
C SER A 149 -7.19 14.54 -11.63
N GLY A 150 -7.05 14.21 -10.34
CA GLY A 150 -5.81 13.61 -9.83
C GLY A 150 -5.51 12.23 -10.44
N ALA A 151 -6.54 11.42 -10.71
CA ALA A 151 -6.37 10.14 -11.39
C ALA A 151 -5.90 10.31 -12.85
N GLU A 152 -6.45 11.32 -13.56
CA GLU A 152 -6.07 11.66 -14.93
C GLU A 152 -4.62 12.15 -15.02
N GLU A 153 -4.20 13.03 -14.11
CA GLU A 153 -2.80 13.48 -14.01
C GLU A 153 -1.86 12.30 -13.79
N ALA A 154 -2.17 11.43 -12.82
CA ALA A 154 -1.35 10.25 -12.56
C ALA A 154 -1.32 9.27 -13.74
N LEU A 155 -2.39 9.13 -14.54
CA LEU A 155 -2.37 8.31 -15.76
C LEU A 155 -1.38 8.85 -16.81
N ILE A 156 -1.24 10.17 -16.92
CA ILE A 156 -0.26 10.79 -17.81
C ILE A 156 1.16 10.44 -17.33
N ASP A 157 1.42 10.55 -16.03
CA ASP A 157 2.72 10.21 -15.45
C ASP A 157 3.08 8.73 -15.63
N ILE A 158 2.09 7.82 -15.57
CA ILE A 158 2.30 6.40 -15.90
C ILE A 158 2.77 6.25 -17.35
N LEU A 159 2.06 6.86 -18.30
CA LEU A 159 2.40 6.74 -19.72
C LEU A 159 3.79 7.30 -20.02
N GLN A 160 4.12 8.44 -19.41
CA GLN A 160 5.44 9.05 -19.53
C GLN A 160 6.52 8.16 -18.91
N GLY A 161 6.35 7.73 -17.67
CA GLY A 161 7.33 6.88 -17.01
C GLY A 161 7.51 5.51 -17.67
N MET A 162 6.45 4.95 -18.28
CA MET A 162 6.56 3.76 -19.12
C MET A 162 7.39 4.03 -20.39
N HIS A 163 7.19 5.17 -21.04
CA HIS A 163 8.00 5.57 -22.18
C HIS A 163 9.48 5.73 -21.78
N ASP A 164 9.75 6.41 -20.67
CA ASP A 164 11.12 6.63 -20.19
C ASP A 164 11.81 5.30 -19.84
N LEU A 165 11.09 4.36 -19.24
CA LEU A 165 11.59 3.01 -19.00
C LEU A 165 11.89 2.26 -20.32
N ARG A 166 11.03 2.37 -21.34
CA ARG A 166 11.27 1.78 -22.67
C ARG A 166 12.52 2.36 -23.32
N VAL A 167 12.72 3.67 -23.24
CA VAL A 167 13.93 4.34 -23.71
C VAL A 167 15.16 3.81 -22.96
N ALA A 168 15.09 3.72 -21.64
CA ALA A 168 16.20 3.24 -20.81
C ALA A 168 16.64 1.80 -21.13
N ILE A 169 15.71 0.92 -21.52
CA ILE A 169 16.02 -0.45 -21.93
C ILE A 169 16.34 -0.59 -23.43
N GLY A 170 16.35 0.50 -24.19
CA GLY A 170 16.59 0.49 -25.64
C GLY A 170 15.43 -0.06 -26.49
N ASP A 171 14.22 -0.14 -25.93
CA ASP A 171 12.96 -0.56 -26.59
C ASP A 171 12.07 0.64 -26.99
N ALA A 172 12.71 1.78 -27.24
CA ALA A 172 12.08 2.89 -27.93
C ALA A 172 12.41 2.76 -29.42
N ALA A 173 11.40 2.84 -30.28
CA ALA A 173 11.64 3.01 -31.71
C ALA A 173 12.48 4.29 -31.87
N GLY A 174 13.76 4.12 -32.17
CA GLY A 174 14.56 5.22 -32.70
C GLY A 174 13.90 5.74 -33.97
N PRO A 175 14.13 7.00 -34.38
CA PRO A 175 13.83 7.38 -35.76
C PRO A 175 14.47 6.29 -36.63
N GLU A 176 13.64 5.60 -37.41
CA GLU A 176 14.13 4.68 -38.44
C GLU A 176 15.22 5.45 -39.17
N ASP A 177 16.46 4.96 -39.12
CA ASP A 177 17.56 5.50 -39.91
C ASP A 177 16.99 5.71 -41.31
N GLU A 178 16.83 6.98 -41.67
CA GLU A 178 16.43 7.39 -43.01
C GLU A 178 17.24 6.53 -43.96
N ALA A 179 16.52 5.77 -44.78
CA ALA A 179 17.06 4.91 -45.80
C ALA A 179 18.38 5.51 -46.31
N ALA A 180 19.49 4.83 -46.02
CA ALA A 180 20.73 5.11 -46.69
C ALA A 180 20.44 4.91 -48.18
N ASP A 181 20.24 6.02 -48.87
CA ASP A 181 20.41 6.14 -50.31
C ASP A 181 21.80 5.56 -50.63
N ASP A 182 21.81 4.37 -51.24
CA ASP A 182 22.74 3.96 -52.30
C ASP A 182 22.19 2.75 -53.08
#